data_AF-A0AAE6FUF3-F1
#
_entry.id   AF-A0AAE6FUF3-F1
#
_cell.length_a   1.000
_cell.length_b   1.000
_cell.length_c   1.000
_cell.angle_alpha   90.00
_cell.angle_beta   90.00
_cell.angle_gamma   90.00
#
_symmetry.space_group_name_H-M   'P 1'
#
loop_
_entity.id
_entity.type
_entity.pdbx_description
1 polymer ?
#
loop_
_entity_poly.entity_id
_entity_poly.type
_entity_poly.pdbx_seq_one_letter_code
_entity_poly.pdbx_strand_id
1 'polypeptide(L)' 'MQPCPSTGKSFGACPGYIIDHIIPLKRGGLDDASNMQWQTLEESKEKDKWE' A
#
# COMPACT_ATOMS: atom_id res chain seq x y z
N MET A 1 -12.33 -3.31 1.11
CA MET A 1 -11.24 -2.90 2.02
C MET A 1 -10.66 -4.15 2.65
N GLN A 2 -9.39 -4.45 2.38
CA GLN A 2 -8.71 -5.59 3.01
C GLN A 2 -8.28 -5.18 4.43
N PRO A 3 -8.53 -6.02 5.46
CA PRO A 3 -8.03 -5.75 6.81
C PRO A 3 -6.50 -5.81 6.85
N CYS A 4 -5.90 -5.03 7.74
CA CYS A 4 -4.46 -5.03 8.00
C CYS A 4 -3.99 -6.48 8.25
N PRO A 5 -3.01 -7.00 7.49
CA PRO A 5 -2.56 -8.38 7.63
C PRO A 5 -1.92 -8.66 9.00
N SER A 6 -1.38 -7.63 9.66
CA SER A 6 -0.74 -7.76 10.96
C SER A 6 -1.72 -7.72 12.15
N THR A 7 -2.79 -6.93 12.08
CA THR A 7 -3.73 -6.74 13.21
C THR A 7 -5.15 -7.21 12.94
N GLY A 8 -5.48 -7.59 11.71
CA GLY A 8 -6.83 -7.97 11.29
C GLY A 8 -7.84 -6.82 11.29
N LYS A 9 -7.40 -5.57 11.54
CA LYS A 9 -8.27 -4.40 11.59
C LYS A 9 -8.45 -3.78 10.20
N SER A 10 -9.69 -3.48 9.84
CA SER A 10 -10.04 -2.79 8.59
C SER A 10 -9.80 -1.28 8.61
N PHE A 11 -9.35 -0.73 9.75
CA PHE A 11 -9.16 0.70 9.97
C PHE A 11 -8.11 0.96 11.06
N GLY A 12 -7.40 2.08 10.93
CA GLY A 12 -6.32 2.50 11.83
C GLY A 12 -4.92 2.19 11.29
N ALA A 13 -3.90 2.60 12.04
CA ALA A 13 -2.50 2.35 11.68
C ALA A 13 -2.19 0.84 11.76
N CYS A 14 -1.68 0.29 10.66
CA CYS A 14 -1.16 -1.07 10.60
C CYS A 14 0.37 -1.00 10.86
N PRO A 15 0.87 -1.36 12.06
CA PRO A 15 2.30 -1.25 12.33
C PRO A 15 3.10 -2.12 11.35
N GLY A 16 4.05 -1.52 10.64
CA GLY A 16 4.88 -2.18 9.63
C GLY A 16 4.31 -2.14 8.20
N TYR A 17 3.07 -1.70 8.02
CA TYR A 17 2.42 -1.64 6.70
C TYR A 17 1.79 -0.27 6.44
N ILE A 18 1.79 0.14 5.18
CA ILE A 18 1.10 1.33 4.71
C ILE A 18 0.17 0.98 3.55
N ILE A 19 -0.85 1.81 3.34
CA ILE A 19 -1.68 1.72 2.15
C ILE A 19 -0.92 2.39 1.02
N ASP A 20 -0.60 1.63 -0.01
CA ASP A 20 0.16 2.10 -1.18
C ASP A 20 -0.45 1.56 -2.48
N HIS A 21 -0.12 2.21 -3.59
CA HIS A 21 -0.55 1.80 -4.90
C HIS A 21 0.14 0.50 -5.35
N ILE A 22 -0.65 -0.51 -5.71
CA ILE A 22 -0.19 -1.78 -6.29
C ILE A 22 0.59 -1.48 -7.57
N ILE A 23 -0.02 -0.69 -8.46
CA ILE A 23 0.62 -0.15 -9.66
C ILE A 23 1.00 1.30 -9.38
N PRO A 24 2.30 1.66 -9.43
CA PRO A 24 2.71 3.04 -9.21
C PRO A 24 2.12 3.98 -10.26
N LEU A 25 1.73 5.19 -9.83
CA LEU A 25 1.10 6.19 -10.68
C LEU A 25 1.98 6.57 -11.88
N LYS A 26 3.31 6.65 -11.69
CA LYS A 26 4.25 6.91 -12.79
C LYS A 26 4.27 5.84 -13.88
N ARG A 27 3.84 4.61 -13.58
CA ARG A 27 3.68 3.53 -14.58
C ARG A 27 2.27 3.45 -15.17
N GLY A 28 1.42 4.44 -14.92
CA GLY A 28 0.02 4.46 -15.36
C GLY A 28 -0.94 3.77 -14.40
N GLY A 29 -0.55 3.61 -13.12
CA GLY A 29 -1.46 3.16 -12.08
C GLY A 29 -2.63 4.13 -11.89
N LEU A 30 -3.79 3.59 -11.53
CA LEU A 30 -4.97 4.39 -11.19
C LEU A 30 -4.87 4.85 -9.74
N ASP A 31 -5.17 6.13 -9.47
CA ASP A 31 -5.36 6.65 -8.10
C ASP A 31 -6.76 6.26 -7.60
N ASP A 32 -7.03 4.96 -7.55
CA ASP A 32 -8.31 4.40 -7.14
C ASP A 32 -8.12 3.41 -5.99
N ALA A 33 -9.11 3.30 -5.11
CA ALA A 33 -9.08 2.33 -4.01
C ALA A 33 -8.91 0.88 -4.48
N SER A 34 -9.27 0.59 -5.74
CA SER A 34 -9.02 -0.70 -6.40
C SER A 34 -7.54 -0.97 -6.65
N ASN A 35 -6.72 0.08 -6.77
CA ASN A 35 -5.27 0.01 -6.94
C ASN A 35 -4.53 0.25 -5.61
N MET A 36 -5.22 0.38 -4.48
CA MET A 36 -4.59 0.57 -3.17
C MET A 36 -4.57 -0.74 -2.38
N GLN A 37 -3.41 -1.09 -1.81
CA GLN A 37 -3.23 -2.28 -0.97
C GLN A 37 -2.26 -2.01 0.18
N TRP A 38 -2.43 -2.76 1.27
CA TRP A 38 -1.42 -2.85 2.32
C TRP A 38 -0.11 -3.41 1.77
N GLN A 39 0.94 -2.60 1.78
CA GLN A 39 2.31 -3.00 1.51
C GLN A 39 3.17 -2.74 2.73
N THR A 40 4.28 -3.47 2.86
CA THR A 40 5.23 -3.20 3.93
C THR A 40 5.89 -1.84 3.73
N LEU A 41 6.30 -1.20 4.84
CA LEU A 41 7.08 0.04 4.77
C LEU A 41 8.37 -0.11 3.97
N GLU A 42 8.97 -1.30 3.99
CA GLU A 42 10.18 -1.61 3.22
C GLU A 42 9.88 -1.71 1.72
N GLU A 43 8.85 -2.47 1.32
CA GLU A 43 8.45 -2.56 -0.10
C GLU A 43 8.02 -1.20 -0.65
N SER A 44 7.26 -0.41 0.12
CA SER A 44 6.87 0.93 -0.31
C SER A 44 8.07 1.85 -0.49
N LYS A 45 9.05 1.84 0.43
CA LYS A 45 10.30 2.61 0.27
C LYS A 45 11.12 2.14 -0.92
N GLU A 46 11.17 0.84 -1.15
CA GLU A 46 11.93 0.28 -2.27
C GLU A 46 11.28 0.67 -3.60
N LYS A 47 9.94 0.63 -3.68
CA LYS A 47 9.18 1.11 -4.85
C LYS A 47 9.32 2.62 -5.08
N ASP A 48 9.20 3.43 -4.03
CA ASP A 48 9.37 4.89 -4.08
C ASP A 48 10.74 5.27 -4.69
N LYS A 49 11.78 4.47 -4.38
CA LYS A 49 13.12 4.66 -4.91
C LYS A 49 13.24 4.44 -6.43
N TRP A 50 12.35 3.64 -7.01
CA TRP A 50 12.33 3.31 -8.45
C TRP A 50 11.16 3.98 -9.20
N GLU A 51 10.41 4.84 -8.51
CA GLU A 51 9.30 5.58 -9.11
C GLU A 51 9.80 6.69 -10.03
#